data_AF-A0A2J4GA44-F1
#
_entry.id   AF-A0A2J4GA44-F1
#
_cell.length_a   1.000
_cell.length_b   1.000
_cell.length_c   1.000
_cell.angle_alpha   90.00
_cell.angle_beta   90.00
_cell.angle_gamma   90.00
#
_symmetry.space_group_name_H-M   'P 1'
#
loop_
_entity.id
_entity.type
_entity.pdbx_description
1 polymer ?
#
loop_
_entity_poly.entity_id
_entity_poly.type
_entity_poly.pdbx_seq_one_letter_code
_entity_poly.pdbx_strand_id
1 'polypeptide(L)' 'MAKVIEAIYEGGVLKPLEKLNIPNGVRVRIRIECMYGLLRDWKIDAQKLKDELRSIHG' A
#
# COMPACT_ATOMS: atom_id res chain seq x y z
N MET A 1 13.50 15.33 10.81
CA MET A 1 12.88 15.21 9.47
C MET A 1 12.33 13.81 9.33
N ALA A 2 11.05 13.66 8.94
CA ALA A 2 10.47 12.36 8.62
C ALA A 2 10.70 12.09 7.12
N LYS A 3 11.26 10.93 6.78
CA LYS A 3 11.42 10.47 5.39
C LYS A 3 10.44 9.31 5.16
N VAL A 4 9.64 9.39 4.10
CA VAL A 4 8.81 8.28 3.64
C VAL A 4 9.72 7.33 2.86
N ILE A 5 9.61 6.03 3.16
CA ILE A 5 10.42 4.98 2.54
C ILE A 5 9.44 3.99 1.91
N GLU A 6 9.59 3.74 0.62
CA GLU A 6 8.81 2.72 -0.08
C GLU A 6 9.44 1.34 0.14
N ALA A 7 8.59 0.34 0.37
CA ALA A 7 9.01 -1.03 0.65
C ALA A 7 8.01 -2.04 0.09
N ILE A 8 8.51 -3.20 -0.31
CA ILE A 8 7.69 -4.36 -0.71
C ILE A 8 7.54 -5.28 0.49
N TYR A 9 6.30 -5.74 0.73
CA TYR A 9 6.03 -6.78 1.70
C TYR A 9 6.10 -8.15 1.04
N GLU A 10 7.07 -8.97 1.42
CA GLU A 10 7.25 -10.32 0.87
C GLU A 10 7.61 -11.30 1.99
N GLY A 11 6.86 -12.40 2.09
CA GLY A 11 7.16 -13.49 3.03
C GLY A 11 7.15 -13.08 4.52
N GLY A 12 6.37 -12.06 4.89
CA GLY A 12 6.34 -11.57 6.29
C GLY A 12 7.31 -10.44 6.60
N VAL A 13 8.10 -9.99 5.62
CA VAL A 13 9.17 -9.00 5.82
C VAL A 13 8.96 -7.79 4.89
N LEU A 14 9.10 -6.58 5.44
CA LEU A 14 9.16 -5.34 4.67
C LEU A 14 10.58 -5.10 4.14
N LYS A 15 10.74 -5.13 2.83
CA LYS A 15 12.00 -4.90 2.11
C LYS A 15 11.99 -3.51 1.48
N PRO A 16 12.83 -2.55 1.92
CA PRO A 16 12.85 -1.22 1.33
C PRO A 16 13.36 -1.27 -0.11
N LEU A 17 12.80 -0.40 -0.97
CA LEU A 17 13.23 -0.25 -2.37
C LEU A 17 14.56 0.50 -2.49
N GLU A 18 14.92 1.27 -1.47
CA GLU A 18 16.15 2.05 -1.41
C GLU A 18 17.02 1.67 -0.21
N LYS A 19 18.34 1.91 -0.32
CA LYS A 19 19.28 1.66 0.76
C LYS A 19 19.06 2.65 1.91
N LEU A 20 18.88 2.13 3.12
CA LEU A 20 18.72 2.91 4.33
C LEU A 20 20.06 3.10 5.05
N ASN A 21 20.58 4.33 5.06
CA ASN A 21 21.77 4.71 5.84
C ASN A 21 21.36 5.15 7.25
N ILE A 22 20.87 4.21 8.05
CA ILE A 22 20.53 4.43 9.47
C ILE A 22 21.50 3.65 10.36
N PRO A 23 21.83 4.16 11.56
CA PRO A 23 22.70 3.46 12.49
C PRO A 23 22.10 2.12 12.93
N ASN A 24 22.97 1.13 13.15
CA ASN A 24 22.56 -0.16 13.70
C ASN A 24 21.97 0.02 15.11
N GLY A 25 20.87 -0.68 15.39
CA GLY A 25 20.18 -0.62 16.68
C GLY A 25 19.17 0.53 16.83
N VAL A 26 18.95 1.34 15.79
CA VAL A 26 17.94 2.40 15.81
C VAL A 26 16.53 1.83 15.69
N ARG A 27 15.67 2.20 16.63
CA ARG A 27 14.24 1.86 16.60
C ARG A 27 13.51 2.83 15.67
N VAL A 28 12.92 2.30 14.61
CA VAL A 28 12.10 3.06 13.66
C VAL A 28 10.61 2.82 13.90
N ARG A 29 9.78 3.83 13.65
CA ARG A 29 8.32 3.72 13.66
C ARG A 29 7.83 3.61 12.23
N ILE A 30 7.22 2.50 11.87
CA ILE A 30 6.67 2.26 10.53
C ILE A 30 5.20 2.71 10.53
N ARG A 31 4.82 3.51 9.54
CA ARG A 31 3.41 3.82 9.24
C ARG A 31 3.09 3.13 7.92
N ILE A 32 2.19 2.15 7.97
CA ILE A 32 1.78 1.41 6.79
C ILE A 32 0.59 2.16 6.19
N GLU A 33 0.80 2.77 5.03
CA GLU A 33 -0.25 3.40 4.23
C GLU A 33 -0.62 2.47 3.09
N CYS A 34 -1.46 1.46 3.37
CA CYS A 34 -1.99 0.61 2.32
C CYS A 34 -3.12 1.34 1.60
N MET A 35 -2.93 1.70 0.32
CA MET A 35 -4.08 1.95 -0.58
C MET A 35 -4.99 0.71 -0.69
N TYR A 36 -4.45 -0.49 -0.42
CA TYR A 36 -5.22 -1.73 -0.32
C TYR A 36 -6.04 -1.87 0.98
N GLY A 37 -5.77 -1.05 2.00
CA GLY A 37 -6.59 -0.99 3.22
C GLY A 37 -7.95 -0.34 2.97
N LEU A 38 -8.01 0.59 2.00
CA LEU A 38 -9.27 1.04 1.42
C LEU A 38 -9.93 -0.12 0.66
N LEU A 39 -9.21 -0.86 -0.18
CA LEU A 39 -9.78 -1.95 -0.98
C LEU A 39 -10.21 -3.21 -0.19
N ARG A 40 -9.72 -3.41 1.04
CA ARG A 40 -10.15 -4.53 1.90
C ARG A 40 -11.48 -4.26 2.60
N ASP A 41 -11.77 -3.01 2.96
CA ASP A 41 -13.05 -2.59 3.54
C ASP A 41 -14.02 -2.02 2.49
N TRP A 42 -13.51 -1.61 1.32
CA TRP A 42 -14.32 -1.43 0.13
C TRP A 42 -14.71 -2.82 -0.35
N LYS A 43 -15.89 -3.29 0.07
CA LYS A 43 -16.68 -4.22 -0.74
C LYS A 43 -16.88 -3.58 -2.11
N ILE A 44 -15.86 -3.61 -2.97
CA ILE A 44 -16.02 -3.31 -4.38
C ILE A 44 -16.80 -4.49 -4.91
N ASP A 45 -18.11 -4.29 -5.00
CA ASP A 45 -18.97 -5.19 -5.73
C ASP A 45 -18.52 -5.12 -7.19
N ALA A 46 -17.70 -6.09 -7.59
CA ALA A 46 -17.07 -6.12 -8.91
C ALA A 46 -18.11 -6.11 -10.04
N GLN A 47 -19.37 -6.50 -9.75
CA GLN A 47 -20.48 -6.39 -10.68
C GLN A 47 -20.93 -4.93 -10.84
N LYS A 48 -21.14 -4.19 -9.74
CA LYS A 48 -21.55 -2.78 -9.80
C LYS A 48 -20.55 -1.91 -10.56
N LEU A 49 -19.25 -2.12 -10.35
CA LEU A 49 -18.20 -1.39 -11.07
C LEU A 49 -18.24 -1.67 -12.59
N LYS A 50 -18.56 -2.92 -12.98
CA LYS A 50 -18.69 -3.31 -14.38
C LYS A 50 -19.92 -2.69 -15.04
N ASP A 51 -21.05 -2.61 -14.35
CA ASP A 51 -22.26 -1.98 -14.84
C ASP A 51 -22.11 -0.46 -15.00
N GLU A 52 -21.40 0.20 -14.07
CA GLU A 52 -21.08 1.63 -14.18
C GLU A 52 -20.17 1.92 -15.38
N LEU A 53 -19.10 1.15 -15.57
CA LEU A 53 -18.19 1.31 -16.72
C LEU A 53 -18.89 1.07 -18.05
N ARG A 54 -19.87 0.16 -18.10
CA ARG A 54 -20.67 -0.12 -19.29
C ARG A 54 -21.63 1.03 -19.64
N SER A 55 -22.07 1.80 -18.65
CA SER A 55 -22.96 2.95 -18.86
C SER A 55 -22.22 4.20 -19.36
N ILE A 56 -20.91 4.30 -19.11
CA ILE A 56 -20.08 5.43 -19.55
C ILE A 56 -19.54 5.23 -20.97
N HIS A 57 -19.36 3.97 -21.41
CA HIS A 57 -18.92 3.61 -22.75
C HIS A 57 -20.08 3.23 -23.70
N GLY A 58 -21.31 3.53 -23.32
CA GLY A 58 -22.52 3.37 -24.14
C GLY A 58 -22.93 4.66 -24.83
#